data_AF-A0A3A0FQ17-F1
#
_entry.id   AF-A0A3A0FQ17-F1
#
_cell.length_a   1.000
_cell.length_b   1.000
_cell.length_c   1.000
_cell.angle_alpha   90.00
_cell.angle_beta   90.00
_cell.angle_gamma   90.00
#
_symmetry.space_group_name_H-M   'P 1'
#
loop_
_entity.id
_entity.type
_entity.pdbx_description
1 polymer ?
#
loop_
_entity_poly.entity_id
_entity_poly.type
_entity_poly.pdbx_seq_one_letter_code
_entity_poly.pdbx_strand_id
1 'polypeptide(L)'
;MLAAGLVGGFLARGIFDDSNDSADGVSANAPVFTADGELRQETHDHADFAVYVRGQRLDFNGPEFLSTEGKDLSKNVHIHAPRTNVVHIHREQTTWDEFLTSLGMAVDDTCLTLGGGEKLCNAGTETLKFFVNGVRIDSLMFKDLGDLDRVLISFGAEDDTTVRKQIDSVTDEACIPGEQCNARIDPNNKDQEPCTRTGTTCVK
;
A
#
# COMPACT_ATOMS: atom_id res chain seq x y z
N MET A 1 -82.92 0.26 -39.87
CA MET A 1 -83.51 -0.84 -39.09
C MET A 1 -82.44 -1.89 -38.85
N LEU A 2 -82.48 -2.53 -37.67
CA LEU A 2 -81.85 -3.80 -37.25
C LEU A 2 -80.39 -4.15 -37.63
N ALA A 3 -79.65 -4.42 -36.54
CA ALA A 3 -78.40 -5.13 -36.34
C ALA A 3 -78.15 -6.46 -37.10
N ALA A 4 -76.87 -6.86 -37.23
CA ALA A 4 -76.25 -8.02 -36.55
C ALA A 4 -74.93 -8.48 -37.23
N GLY A 5 -73.95 -8.96 -36.45
CA GLY A 5 -72.74 -9.64 -36.98
C GLY A 5 -71.54 -9.75 -36.02
N LEU A 6 -71.39 -10.88 -35.32
CA LEU A 6 -70.10 -11.33 -34.73
C LEU A 6 -69.22 -11.92 -35.87
N VAL A 7 -67.93 -12.31 -35.79
CA VAL A 7 -66.95 -12.77 -34.77
C VAL A 7 -65.56 -12.34 -35.32
N GLY A 8 -64.45 -12.14 -34.60
CA GLY A 8 -64.08 -12.22 -33.18
C GLY A 8 -62.53 -12.20 -33.06
N GLY A 9 -61.95 -12.22 -31.84
CA GLY A 9 -60.50 -12.05 -31.64
C GLY A 9 -59.75 -13.30 -31.14
N PHE A 10 -58.49 -13.44 -31.54
CA PHE A 10 -57.51 -14.37 -30.93
C PHE A 10 -56.44 -13.59 -30.18
N LEU A 11 -56.37 -13.78 -28.86
CA LEU A 11 -55.25 -13.35 -28.01
C LEU A 11 -54.46 -14.58 -27.60
N ALA A 12 -53.19 -14.67 -28.00
CA ALA A 12 -52.30 -15.72 -27.55
C ALA A 12 -51.84 -15.43 -26.11
N ARG A 13 -52.12 -16.35 -25.18
CA ARG A 13 -51.55 -16.34 -23.83
C ARG A 13 -50.14 -16.94 -23.86
N GLY A 14 -49.13 -16.13 -23.55
CA GLY A 14 -47.82 -16.60 -23.10
C GLY A 14 -47.85 -16.89 -21.58
N ILE A 15 -47.10 -17.89 -21.16
CA ILE A 15 -47.12 -18.45 -19.79
C ILE A 15 -46.11 -17.70 -18.89
N PHE A 16 -46.44 -17.54 -17.61
CA PHE A 16 -45.49 -17.13 -16.58
C PHE A 16 -44.52 -18.27 -16.29
N ASP A 17 -43.22 -17.99 -16.25
CA ASP A 17 -42.26 -18.85 -15.55
C ASP A 17 -41.54 -18.02 -14.48
N ASP A 18 -41.54 -18.53 -13.26
CA ASP A 18 -41.08 -17.87 -12.04
C ASP A 18 -39.78 -18.56 -11.61
N SER A 19 -38.70 -18.25 -12.34
CA SER A 19 -37.40 -18.86 -12.13
C SER A 19 -36.72 -18.28 -10.90
N ASN A 20 -36.97 -18.92 -9.76
CA ASN A 20 -36.22 -18.80 -8.53
C ASN A 20 -34.75 -19.25 -8.74
N ASP A 21 -33.91 -18.33 -9.22
CA ASP A 21 -32.47 -18.57 -9.35
C ASP A 21 -31.86 -18.74 -7.96
N SER A 22 -31.46 -19.98 -7.70
CA SER A 22 -30.89 -20.40 -6.43
C SER A 22 -29.46 -19.87 -6.30
N ALA A 23 -29.09 -19.46 -5.09
CA ALA A 23 -27.75 -18.99 -4.81
C ALA A 23 -26.72 -20.11 -4.95
N ASP A 24 -25.98 -20.12 -6.06
CA ASP A 24 -24.76 -20.90 -6.25
C ASP A 24 -23.78 -20.13 -7.15
N GLY A 25 -22.53 -19.98 -6.69
CA GLY A 25 -21.42 -19.56 -7.56
C GLY A 25 -21.09 -18.06 -7.63
N VAL A 26 -21.11 -17.32 -6.51
CA VAL A 26 -20.32 -16.07 -6.44
C VAL A 26 -18.84 -16.45 -6.55
N SER A 27 -18.18 -15.95 -7.59
CA SER A 27 -16.73 -16.11 -7.77
C SER A 27 -15.98 -15.60 -6.54
N ALA A 28 -15.06 -16.39 -6.00
CA ALA A 28 -14.22 -16.02 -4.86
C ALA A 28 -13.29 -14.82 -5.13
N ASN A 29 -13.27 -14.31 -6.36
CA ASN A 29 -12.50 -13.14 -6.80
C ASN A 29 -13.40 -11.97 -7.24
N ALA A 30 -14.67 -11.91 -6.83
CA ALA A 30 -15.49 -10.71 -7.02
C ALA A 30 -15.00 -9.59 -6.05
N PRO A 31 -14.84 -8.34 -6.51
CA PRO A 31 -14.44 -7.24 -5.63
C PRO A 31 -15.52 -7.02 -4.57
N VAL A 32 -15.14 -7.13 -3.30
CA VAL A 32 -16.01 -6.89 -2.16
C VAL A 32 -15.99 -5.40 -1.85
N PHE A 33 -17.11 -4.71 -1.99
CA PHE A 33 -17.24 -3.35 -1.49
C PHE A 33 -17.15 -3.38 0.03
N THR A 34 -16.19 -2.66 0.62
CA THR A 34 -16.13 -2.46 2.07
C THR A 34 -17.33 -1.62 2.51
N ALA A 35 -17.77 -1.79 3.77
CA ALA A 35 -19.03 -1.23 4.25
C ALA A 35 -19.05 0.32 4.34
N ASP A 36 -17.89 0.96 4.21
CA ASP A 36 -17.67 2.40 4.13
C ASP A 36 -17.74 2.96 2.70
N GLY A 37 -17.82 2.10 1.68
CA GLY A 37 -17.83 2.49 0.27
C GLY A 37 -16.44 2.72 -0.33
N GLU A 38 -15.36 2.34 0.36
CA GLU A 38 -14.03 2.28 -0.24
C GLU A 38 -13.95 1.11 -1.25
N LEU A 39 -13.07 1.26 -2.25
CA LEU A 39 -12.85 0.26 -3.30
C LEU A 39 -11.66 -0.66 -3.02
N ARG A 40 -10.93 -0.40 -1.92
CA ARG A 40 -9.68 -1.08 -1.53
C ARG A 40 -9.93 -1.91 -0.27
N GLN A 41 -9.56 -3.18 -0.28
CA GLN A 41 -9.60 -4.05 0.90
C GLN A 41 -8.66 -3.56 2.01
N GLU A 42 -8.99 -3.92 3.24
CA GLU A 42 -8.04 -3.87 4.35
C GLU A 42 -6.94 -4.93 4.13
N THR A 43 -5.71 -4.62 4.52
CA THR A 43 -4.59 -5.58 4.58
C THR A 43 -3.77 -5.34 5.86
N HIS A 44 -2.76 -6.17 6.12
CA HIS A 44 -1.70 -5.81 7.05
C HIS A 44 -0.33 -6.31 6.59
N ASP A 45 0.26 -5.55 5.67
CA ASP A 45 1.54 -5.82 5.04
C ASP A 45 2.64 -4.89 5.58
N HIS A 46 3.90 -5.28 5.41
CA HIS A 46 5.05 -4.50 5.91
C HIS A 46 6.13 -4.35 4.84
N ALA A 47 6.76 -3.18 4.74
CA ALA A 47 7.86 -2.93 3.79
C ALA A 47 9.04 -2.19 4.44
N ASP A 48 10.28 -2.57 4.12
CA ASP A 48 11.49 -1.89 4.57
C ASP A 48 11.87 -0.73 3.64
N PHE A 49 12.34 0.40 4.20
CA PHE A 49 12.82 1.51 3.39
C PHE A 49 14.07 2.23 3.92
N ALA A 50 14.76 2.90 2.99
CA ALA A 50 15.72 3.94 3.31
C ALA A 50 15.65 5.08 2.30
N VAL A 51 15.82 6.31 2.79
CA VAL A 51 16.01 7.51 1.96
C VAL A 51 17.41 8.05 2.19
N TYR A 52 18.14 8.30 1.10
CA TYR A 52 19.47 8.91 1.10
C TYR A 52 19.46 10.22 0.33
N VAL A 53 20.09 11.25 0.89
CA VAL A 53 20.34 12.55 0.25
C VAL A 53 21.83 12.86 0.36
N ARG A 54 22.52 12.99 -0.78
CA ARG A 54 23.95 13.34 -0.88
C ARG A 54 24.83 12.44 0.02
N GLY A 55 24.61 11.13 -0.08
CA GLY A 55 25.28 10.10 0.72
C GLY A 55 24.83 9.96 2.19
N GLN A 56 23.98 10.85 2.71
CA GLN A 56 23.47 10.79 4.09
C GLN A 56 22.11 10.08 4.15
N ARG A 57 21.95 9.09 5.04
CA ARG A 57 20.64 8.46 5.31
C ARG A 57 19.78 9.43 6.12
N LEU A 58 18.53 9.63 5.72
CA LEU A 58 17.56 10.36 6.53
C LEU A 58 17.15 9.53 7.76
N ASP A 59 16.98 10.19 8.90
CA ASP A 59 16.48 9.59 10.14
C ASP A 59 14.97 9.86 10.25
N PHE A 60 14.19 8.78 10.37
CA PHE A 60 12.73 8.82 10.48
C PHE A 60 12.23 8.64 11.92
N ASN A 61 13.12 8.68 12.92
CA ASN A 61 12.79 8.61 14.34
C ASN A 61 12.28 9.93 14.95
N GLY A 62 11.94 10.92 14.12
CA GLY A 62 11.34 12.19 14.53
C GLY A 62 9.82 12.07 14.78
N PRO A 63 9.24 12.72 15.80
CA PRO A 63 7.80 12.68 16.10
C PRO A 63 6.89 13.28 15.02
N GLU A 64 7.47 13.94 14.01
CA GLU A 64 6.83 14.36 12.77
C GLU A 64 6.55 13.21 11.79
N PHE A 65 7.32 12.11 11.88
CA PHE A 65 7.18 10.94 11.01
C PHE A 65 6.49 9.74 11.67
N LEU A 66 6.49 9.70 13.02
CA LEU A 66 5.93 8.58 13.77
C LEU A 66 4.44 8.76 14.07
N SER A 67 3.66 7.72 13.77
CA SER A 67 2.31 7.54 14.33
C SER A 67 2.40 6.99 15.76
N THR A 68 1.39 7.29 16.56
CA THR A 68 1.26 6.86 17.96
C THR A 68 -0.22 6.60 18.28
N GLU A 69 -0.51 5.85 19.35
CA GLU A 69 -1.89 5.63 19.80
C GLU A 69 -2.71 6.94 19.83
N GLY A 70 -3.81 6.98 19.07
CA GLY A 70 -4.69 8.15 18.96
C GLY A 70 -4.20 9.28 18.05
N LYS A 71 -3.06 9.13 17.36
CA LYS A 71 -2.52 10.09 16.39
C LYS A 71 -1.78 9.36 15.27
N ASP A 72 -2.56 8.83 14.33
CA ASP A 72 -2.06 8.27 13.07
C ASP A 72 -1.79 9.41 12.07
N LEU A 73 -0.66 9.38 11.37
CA LEU A 73 -0.38 10.30 10.27
C LEU A 73 -1.19 9.94 9.02
N SER A 74 -1.40 8.65 8.79
CA SER A 74 -2.40 8.12 7.86
C SER A 74 -2.91 6.77 8.35
N LYS A 75 -4.21 6.55 8.17
CA LYS A 75 -4.89 5.28 8.51
C LYS A 75 -4.50 4.13 7.58
N ASN A 76 -4.05 4.45 6.38
CA ASN A 76 -3.80 3.47 5.32
C ASN A 76 -2.34 3.02 5.32
N VAL A 77 -1.43 3.90 5.75
CA VAL A 77 0.01 3.64 5.75
C VAL A 77 0.74 4.55 6.73
N HIS A 78 1.62 3.99 7.56
CA HIS A 78 2.44 4.78 8.48
C HIS A 78 3.69 4.02 8.93
N ILE A 79 4.52 4.69 9.74
CA ILE A 79 5.61 4.09 10.52
C ILE A 79 5.39 4.41 12.01
N HIS A 80 5.92 3.57 12.90
CA HIS A 80 5.96 3.86 14.33
C HIS A 80 7.20 3.26 15.00
N ALA A 81 7.43 3.62 16.27
CA ALA A 81 8.46 3.00 17.07
C ALA A 81 8.08 1.54 17.40
N PRO A 82 9.04 0.59 17.48
CA PRO A 82 10.48 0.81 17.43
C PRO A 82 11.11 0.80 16.02
N ARG A 83 10.35 0.49 14.95
CA ARG A 83 10.88 0.26 13.59
C ARG A 83 10.55 1.39 12.63
N THR A 84 11.27 2.50 12.79
CA THR A 84 11.07 3.73 11.99
C THR A 84 11.48 3.58 10.51
N ASN A 85 12.07 2.43 10.17
CA ASN A 85 12.48 1.94 8.86
C ASN A 85 11.51 0.91 8.24
N VAL A 86 10.43 0.54 8.93
CA VAL A 86 9.41 -0.41 8.46
C VAL A 86 8.07 0.33 8.31
N VAL A 87 7.53 0.31 7.10
CA VAL A 87 6.22 0.84 6.74
C VAL A 87 5.15 -0.21 7.03
N HIS A 88 4.10 0.17 7.74
CA HIS A 88 2.91 -0.63 8.05
C HIS A 88 1.80 -0.22 7.08
N ILE A 89 1.17 -1.20 6.43
CA ILE A 89 0.25 -0.99 5.29
C ILE A 89 -1.11 -1.60 5.64
N HIS A 90 -2.15 -0.78 5.74
CA HIS A 90 -3.50 -1.16 6.21
C HIS A 90 -4.58 -1.16 5.11
N ARG A 91 -4.21 -0.79 3.87
CA ARG A 91 -5.07 -0.86 2.68
C ARG A 91 -4.27 -1.39 1.49
N GLU A 92 -4.87 -2.28 0.70
CA GLU A 92 -4.26 -2.72 -0.57
C GLU A 92 -4.05 -1.53 -1.53
N GLN A 93 -3.18 -1.67 -2.54
CA GLN A 93 -2.89 -0.62 -3.54
C GLN A 93 -2.44 0.73 -2.94
N THR A 94 -1.97 0.75 -1.69
CA THR A 94 -1.38 1.95 -1.09
C THR A 94 -0.01 2.18 -1.72
N THR A 95 0.26 3.38 -2.21
CA THR A 95 1.47 3.69 -2.99
C THR A 95 2.57 4.34 -2.16
N TRP A 96 3.79 4.34 -2.68
CA TRP A 96 4.89 5.12 -2.10
C TRP A 96 4.62 6.63 -2.07
N ASP A 97 3.81 7.16 -2.98
CA ASP A 97 3.36 8.56 -2.94
C ASP A 97 2.39 8.84 -1.79
N GLU A 98 1.43 7.94 -1.54
CA GLU A 98 0.50 8.04 -0.41
C GLU A 98 1.27 8.01 0.93
N PHE A 99 2.29 7.16 1.03
CA PHE A 99 3.19 7.12 2.18
C PHE A 99 4.03 8.39 2.35
N LEU A 100 4.76 8.82 1.31
CA LEU A 100 5.61 10.00 1.42
C LEU A 100 4.79 11.27 1.70
N THR A 101 3.59 11.38 1.11
CA THR A 101 2.65 12.47 1.35
C THR A 101 2.18 12.50 2.82
N SER A 102 1.97 11.34 3.48
CA SER A 102 1.61 11.31 4.90
C SER A 102 2.74 11.81 5.82
N LEU A 103 3.99 11.77 5.35
CA LEU A 103 5.17 12.33 6.01
C LEU A 103 5.46 13.80 5.62
N GLY A 104 4.57 14.45 4.86
CA GLY A 104 4.77 15.79 4.32
C GLY A 104 5.84 15.88 3.21
N MET A 105 6.29 14.74 2.69
CA MET A 105 7.21 14.61 1.58
C MET A 105 6.44 14.43 0.26
N ALA A 106 7.13 14.50 -0.88
CA ALA A 106 6.53 14.16 -2.18
C ALA A 106 7.60 13.63 -3.13
N VAL A 107 7.21 12.80 -4.10
CA VAL A 107 8.14 12.25 -5.10
C VAL A 107 7.55 12.28 -6.51
N ASP A 108 8.37 12.66 -7.48
CA ASP A 108 8.10 12.46 -8.91
C ASP A 108 9.29 11.73 -9.55
N ASP A 109 9.19 11.36 -10.83
CA ASP A 109 10.22 10.61 -11.58
C ASP A 109 11.61 11.30 -11.58
N THR A 110 11.66 12.59 -11.24
CA THR A 110 12.85 13.43 -11.31
C THR A 110 13.18 14.20 -10.03
N CYS A 111 12.27 14.28 -9.07
CA CYS A 111 12.43 15.12 -7.89
C CYS A 111 11.88 14.49 -6.60
N LEU A 112 12.60 14.70 -5.51
CA LEU A 112 12.20 14.40 -4.14
C LEU A 112 11.95 15.72 -3.40
N THR A 113 10.82 15.85 -2.71
CA THR A 113 10.53 16.98 -1.81
C THR A 113 10.57 16.50 -0.37
N LEU A 114 11.40 17.11 0.46
CA LEU A 114 11.52 16.79 1.89
C LEU A 114 10.43 17.49 2.72
N GLY A 115 10.16 17.02 3.93
CA GLY A 115 9.12 17.58 4.82
C GLY A 115 9.29 19.06 5.18
N GLY A 116 10.51 19.60 5.05
CA GLY A 116 10.80 21.04 5.17
C GLY A 116 10.54 21.87 3.90
N GLY A 117 10.04 21.25 2.82
CA GLY A 117 9.78 21.89 1.52
C GLY A 117 10.99 22.01 0.57
N GLU A 118 12.17 21.50 0.94
CA GLU A 118 13.32 21.45 0.03
C GLU A 118 13.02 20.47 -1.12
N LYS A 119 12.97 20.98 -2.36
CA LYS A 119 12.78 20.18 -3.58
C LYS A 119 14.12 19.91 -4.26
N LEU A 120 14.49 18.63 -4.31
CA LEU A 120 15.73 18.08 -4.85
C LEU A 120 15.44 17.42 -6.20
N CYS A 121 15.85 18.04 -7.30
CA CYS A 121 15.57 17.57 -8.67
C CYS A 121 16.83 17.15 -9.44
N ASN A 122 16.67 16.24 -10.40
CA ASN A 122 17.71 15.82 -11.34
C ASN A 122 18.37 17.03 -12.02
N ALA A 123 19.65 17.27 -11.72
CA ALA A 123 20.40 18.41 -12.23
C ALA A 123 21.91 18.10 -12.31
N GLY A 124 22.47 18.16 -13.53
CA GLY A 124 23.89 17.91 -13.75
C GLY A 124 24.29 16.48 -13.37
N THR A 125 25.05 16.33 -12.27
CA THR A 125 25.43 15.03 -11.72
C THR A 125 24.51 14.54 -10.60
N GLU A 126 23.73 15.43 -9.97
CA GLU A 126 22.78 15.02 -8.93
C GLU A 126 21.56 14.36 -9.58
N THR A 127 21.27 13.12 -9.20
CA THR A 127 20.19 12.31 -9.74
C THR A 127 19.45 11.54 -8.65
N LEU A 128 18.12 11.55 -8.76
CA LEU A 128 17.18 10.70 -8.05
C LEU A 128 17.19 9.30 -8.67
N LYS A 129 17.28 8.29 -7.82
CA LYS A 129 17.39 6.88 -8.20
C LYS A 129 16.49 6.07 -7.26
N PHE A 130 15.67 5.19 -7.82
CA PHE A 130 14.78 4.31 -7.07
C PHE A 130 15.20 2.85 -7.26
N PHE A 131 15.16 2.07 -6.18
CA PHE A 131 15.37 0.62 -6.24
C PHE A 131 14.33 -0.08 -5.39
N VAL A 132 13.74 -1.14 -5.94
CA VAL A 132 12.83 -2.06 -5.23
C VAL A 132 13.47 -3.44 -5.27
N ASN A 133 13.69 -4.05 -4.11
CA ASN A 133 14.38 -5.34 -3.95
C ASN A 133 15.75 -5.38 -4.66
N GLY A 134 16.45 -4.23 -4.67
CA GLY A 134 17.75 -4.03 -5.32
C GLY A 134 17.71 -3.84 -6.84
N VAL A 135 16.53 -3.89 -7.47
CA VAL A 135 16.35 -3.65 -8.91
C VAL A 135 16.01 -2.18 -9.14
N ARG A 136 16.73 -1.50 -10.03
CA ARG A 136 16.47 -0.09 -10.37
C ARG A 136 15.14 0.03 -11.12
N ILE A 137 14.33 1.02 -10.75
CA ILE A 137 13.11 1.40 -11.46
C ILE A 137 13.13 2.90 -11.79
N ASP A 138 12.35 3.32 -12.79
CA ASP A 138 12.33 4.71 -13.27
C ASP A 138 11.32 5.61 -12.55
N SER A 139 10.26 5.04 -11.98
CA SER A 139 9.27 5.77 -11.16
C SER A 139 8.88 4.94 -9.95
N LEU A 140 8.80 5.58 -8.78
CA LEU A 140 8.34 4.98 -7.52
C LEU A 140 6.93 5.47 -7.12
N MET A 141 6.53 6.66 -7.55
CA MET A 141 5.30 7.35 -7.13
C MET A 141 4.04 6.45 -7.20
N PHE A 142 3.86 5.73 -8.32
CA PHE A 142 2.72 4.83 -8.53
C PHE A 142 2.99 3.35 -8.22
N LYS A 143 4.12 3.01 -7.59
CA LYS A 143 4.37 1.63 -7.15
C LYS A 143 3.62 1.39 -5.84
N ASP A 144 2.77 0.37 -5.84
CA ASP A 144 2.15 -0.15 -4.63
C ASP A 144 3.23 -0.58 -3.63
N LEU A 145 3.00 -0.37 -2.35
CA LEU A 145 3.78 -0.95 -1.26
C LEU A 145 3.47 -2.46 -1.19
N GLY A 146 4.48 -3.31 -1.41
CA GLY A 146 4.34 -4.76 -1.34
C GLY A 146 4.85 -5.33 -0.01
N ASP A 147 4.24 -6.40 0.47
CA ASP A 147 4.73 -7.15 1.64
C ASP A 147 6.17 -7.64 1.42
N LEU A 148 7.03 -7.37 2.40
CA LEU A 148 8.48 -7.58 2.41
C LEU A 148 9.28 -6.84 1.32
N ASP A 149 8.70 -5.85 0.61
CA ASP A 149 9.48 -5.02 -0.31
C ASP A 149 10.59 -4.26 0.44
N ARG A 150 11.78 -4.22 -0.14
CA ARG A 150 12.95 -3.45 0.34
C ARG A 150 13.24 -2.30 -0.62
N VAL A 151 12.96 -1.07 -0.20
CA VAL A 151 13.01 0.10 -1.10
C VAL A 151 14.08 1.11 -0.72
N LEU A 152 14.83 1.56 -1.73
CA LEU A 152 15.79 2.66 -1.62
C LEU A 152 15.34 3.83 -2.50
N ILE A 153 15.28 5.01 -1.89
CA ILE A 153 15.25 6.30 -2.57
C ILE A 153 16.63 6.94 -2.36
N SER A 154 17.39 7.20 -3.42
CA SER A 154 18.68 7.92 -3.32
C SER A 154 18.69 9.15 -4.22
N PHE A 155 18.93 10.32 -3.64
CA PHE A 155 19.19 11.55 -4.37
C PHE A 155 20.64 12.00 -4.21
N GLY A 156 21.36 12.18 -5.32
CA GLY A 156 22.70 12.75 -5.32
C GLY A 156 23.58 12.30 -6.49
N ALA A 157 24.87 12.59 -6.39
CA ALA A 157 25.88 12.27 -7.40
C ALA A 157 26.60 10.93 -7.15
N GLU A 158 25.98 10.01 -6.38
CA GLU A 158 26.56 8.72 -6.01
C GLU A 158 26.76 7.81 -7.23
N ASP A 159 27.92 7.14 -7.24
CA ASP A 159 28.25 6.09 -8.21
C ASP A 159 27.58 4.75 -7.83
N ASP A 160 27.57 3.80 -8.77
CA ASP A 160 26.98 2.47 -8.56
C ASP A 160 27.57 1.75 -7.34
N THR A 161 28.85 1.97 -7.02
CA THR A 161 29.51 1.40 -5.83
C THR A 161 28.91 1.93 -4.53
N THR A 162 28.63 3.24 -4.47
CA THR A 162 28.04 3.89 -3.30
C THR A 162 26.56 3.54 -3.18
N VAL A 163 25.83 3.58 -4.30
CA VAL A 163 24.41 3.17 -4.36
C VAL A 163 24.25 1.70 -3.95
N ARG A 164 25.14 0.81 -4.37
CA ARG A 164 25.10 -0.61 -3.96
C ARG A 164 25.16 -0.79 -2.44
N LYS A 165 25.97 0.01 -1.74
CA LYS A 165 26.04 0.01 -0.26
C LYS A 165 24.75 0.53 0.38
N GLN A 166 24.10 1.53 -0.21
CA GLN A 166 22.80 2.02 0.25
C GLN A 166 21.72 0.93 0.10
N ILE A 167 21.71 0.19 -1.02
CA ILE A 167 20.82 -0.97 -1.23
C ILE A 167 21.06 -2.06 -0.17
N ASP A 168 22.32 -2.34 0.16
CA ASP A 168 22.66 -3.29 1.25
C ASP A 168 22.29 -2.78 2.65
N SER A 169 22.11 -1.48 2.83
CA SER A 169 21.71 -0.87 4.11
C SER A 169 20.20 -0.81 4.35
N VAL A 170 19.38 -1.03 3.31
CA VAL A 170 17.94 -1.25 3.49
C VAL A 170 17.78 -2.56 4.24
N THR A 171 17.08 -2.53 5.36
CA THR A 171 16.85 -3.69 6.22
C THR A 171 15.94 -4.74 5.56
N ASP A 172 15.71 -5.85 6.25
CA ASP A 172 14.69 -6.84 5.96
C ASP A 172 13.87 -7.14 7.24
N GLU A 173 13.61 -6.10 8.03
CA GLU A 173 12.96 -6.16 9.33
C GLU A 173 11.43 -6.20 9.24
N ALA A 174 10.82 -5.87 8.10
CA ALA A 174 9.37 -6.00 7.85
C ALA A 174 8.83 -7.41 8.15
N CYS A 175 9.69 -8.43 8.02
CA CYS A 175 9.34 -9.82 8.36
C CYS A 175 9.09 -10.06 9.86
N ILE A 176 9.52 -9.15 10.75
CA ILE A 176 9.40 -9.29 12.20
C ILE A 176 7.95 -8.99 12.65
N PRO A 177 7.38 -7.79 12.43
CA PRO A 177 5.97 -7.52 12.74
C PRO A 177 5.01 -8.35 11.85
N GLY A 178 5.40 -8.65 10.61
CA GLY A 178 4.66 -9.59 9.75
C GLY A 178 4.70 -11.06 10.19
N GLU A 179 5.45 -11.42 11.24
CA GLU A 179 5.65 -12.80 11.73
C GLU A 179 6.08 -13.81 10.64
N GLN A 180 6.99 -13.39 9.77
CA GLN A 180 7.50 -14.19 8.65
C GLN A 180 8.89 -14.79 8.92
N CYS A 181 9.64 -14.19 9.86
CA CYS A 181 11.00 -14.60 10.20
C CYS A 181 11.14 -14.97 11.67
N ASN A 182 10.36 -15.97 12.12
CA ASN A 182 10.22 -16.42 13.51
C ASN A 182 11.50 -16.49 14.36
N ALA A 183 12.65 -16.81 13.75
CA ALA A 183 13.94 -16.86 14.46
C ALA A 183 14.48 -15.49 14.91
N ARG A 184 13.91 -14.37 14.44
CA ARG A 184 14.28 -12.99 14.79
C ARG A 184 13.29 -12.29 15.73
N ILE A 185 12.14 -12.91 16.02
CA ILE A 185 11.11 -12.33 16.88
C ILE A 185 11.51 -12.55 18.34
N ASP A 186 11.63 -11.48 19.14
CA ASP A 186 11.83 -11.62 20.58
C ASP A 186 10.52 -12.09 21.24
N PRO A 187 10.47 -13.28 21.86
CA PRO A 187 9.25 -13.78 22.50
C PRO A 187 8.84 -12.97 23.74
N ASN A 188 9.72 -12.14 24.30
CA ASN A 188 9.47 -11.30 25.49
C ASN A 188 9.13 -9.86 25.12
N ASN A 189 9.52 -9.43 23.91
CA ASN A 189 9.31 -8.09 23.39
C ASN A 189 8.84 -8.18 21.94
N LYS A 190 7.67 -8.79 21.74
CA LYS A 190 6.95 -8.64 20.48
C LYS A 190 6.61 -7.16 20.32
N ASP A 191 6.99 -6.60 19.18
CA ASP A 191 6.46 -5.33 18.71
C ASP A 191 4.92 -5.43 18.81
N GLN A 192 4.27 -4.50 19.52
CA GLN A 192 2.85 -4.61 19.90
C GLN A 192 1.94 -4.20 18.74
N GLU A 193 2.06 -4.94 17.64
CA GLU A 193 1.22 -4.79 16.48
C GLU A 193 -0.22 -5.23 16.82
N PRO A 194 -1.23 -4.36 16.67
CA PRO A 194 -2.62 -4.77 16.82
C PRO A 194 -3.03 -5.78 15.74
N CYS A 195 -2.25 -5.90 14.67
CA CYS A 195 -2.44 -6.81 13.56
C CYS A 195 -1.19 -7.70 13.38
N THR A 196 -1.28 -9.00 13.69
CA THR A 196 -0.21 -9.97 13.39
C THR A 196 -0.79 -11.21 12.71
N ARG A 197 0.04 -12.05 12.07
CA ARG A 197 -0.44 -13.31 11.48
C ARG A 197 -1.03 -14.27 12.51
N THR A 198 -0.57 -14.23 13.75
CA THR A 198 -1.16 -14.96 14.89
C THR A 198 -2.28 -14.17 15.60
N GLY A 199 -2.42 -12.87 15.32
CA GLY A 199 -3.52 -12.03 15.79
C GLY A 199 -4.88 -12.39 15.20
N THR A 200 -5.92 -11.98 15.92
CA THR A 200 -7.35 -12.23 15.59
C THR A 200 -8.14 -10.94 15.32
N THR A 201 -7.44 -9.81 15.25
CA THR A 201 -7.99 -8.45 15.42
C THR A 201 -8.09 -7.66 14.12
N CYS A 202 -7.53 -8.16 13.02
CA CYS A 202 -7.51 -7.51 11.72
C CYS A 202 -7.88 -8.51 10.62
N VAL A 203 -8.45 -8.02 9.52
CA VAL A 203 -8.79 -8.84 8.35
C VAL A 203 -7.50 -9.35 7.70
N LYS A 204 -7.53 -10.58 7.16
CA LYS A 204 -6.42 -11.30 6.52
C LYS A 204 -6.76 -11.62 5.08
#